data_AF-A0AAU6HEU2-F1
#
_entry.id   AF-A0AAU6HEU2-F1
#
_cell.length_a   1.000
_cell.length_b   1.000
_cell.length_c   1.000
_cell.angle_alpha   90.00
_cell.angle_beta   90.00
_cell.angle_gamma   90.00
#
_symmetry.space_group_name_H-M   'P 1'
#
loop_
_entity.id
_entity.type
_entity.pdbx_description
1 polymer ?
#
loop_
_entity_poly.entity_id
_entity_poly.type
_entity_poly.pdbx_seq_one_letter_code
_entity_poly.pdbx_strand_id
1 'polypeptide(L)' 'MSLHLISDAEYAQGTKAAEAHRTERAGIVSRYASASAANDYGGMQDAILAAIAFDGAHPAEPRLMDEIRGLQAHYTRAA' A
#
# COMPACT_ATOMS: atom_id res chain seq x y z
N MET A 1 32.80 -8.14 26.12
CA MET A 1 32.20 -7.61 24.88
C MET A 1 30.94 -8.41 24.60
N SER A 2 29.78 -7.92 25.03
CA SER A 2 28.52 -8.62 24.84
C SER A 2 27.92 -8.21 23.50
N LEU A 3 27.98 -9.11 22.51
CA LEU A 3 27.15 -9.02 21.32
C LEU A 3 25.69 -9.06 21.78
N HIS A 4 24.97 -7.95 21.67
CA HIS A 4 23.51 -7.97 21.69
C HIS A 4 23.05 -8.69 20.42
N LEU A 5 22.84 -10.00 20.53
CA LEU A 5 22.07 -10.77 19.56
C LEU A 5 20.64 -10.23 19.64
N ILE A 6 20.24 -9.46 18.64
CA ILE A 6 18.83 -9.12 18.40
C ILE A 6 18.09 -10.46 18.40
N SER A 7 17.10 -10.60 19.27
CA SER A 7 16.48 -11.90 19.53
C SER A 7 15.72 -12.35 18.28
N ASP A 8 15.79 -13.63 17.91
CA ASP A 8 15.08 -14.19 16.73
C ASP A 8 13.56 -13.88 16.73
N ALA A 9 12.99 -13.67 17.92
CA ALA A 9 11.61 -13.25 18.11
C ALA A 9 11.31 -11.84 17.55
N GLU A 10 12.23 -10.88 17.72
CA GLU A 10 12.07 -9.51 17.22
C GLU A 10 12.18 -9.46 15.69
N TYR A 11 13.03 -10.31 15.10
CA TYR A 11 13.16 -10.44 13.65
C TYR A 11 11.88 -11.03 13.03
N ALA A 12 11.31 -12.07 13.64
CA ALA A 12 10.06 -12.70 13.19
C ALA A 12 8.84 -11.77 13.34
N GLN A 13 8.85 -10.88 14.33
CA GLN A 13 7.79 -9.88 14.54
C GLN A 13 7.87 -8.76 13.49
N GLY A 14 9.09 -8.33 13.14
CA GLY A 14 9.33 -7.38 12.05
C GLY A 14 8.89 -7.90 10.67
N THR A 15 9.11 -9.18 10.39
CA THR A 15 8.67 -9.78 9.11
C THR A 15 7.16 -9.88 8.98
N LYS A 16 6.44 -10.22 10.07
CA LYS A 16 4.97 -10.32 10.05
C LYS A 16 4.30 -8.95 9.88
N ALA A 17 4.83 -7.92 10.53
CA ALA A 17 4.36 -6.56 10.33
C ALA A 17 4.61 -6.12 8.88
N ALA A 18 5.82 -6.30 8.36
CA ALA A 18 6.14 -5.96 6.96
C ALA A 18 5.31 -6.76 5.92
N GLU A 19 4.91 -7.99 6.24
CA GLU A 19 4.03 -8.81 5.39
C GLU A 19 2.57 -8.35 5.44
N ALA A 20 2.07 -7.99 6.63
CA ALA A 20 0.76 -7.36 6.79
C ALA A 20 0.69 -6.03 6.03
N HIS A 21 1.74 -5.20 6.13
CA HIS A 21 1.84 -3.91 5.44
C HIS A 21 1.81 -4.09 3.92
N ARG A 22 2.60 -5.04 3.39
CA ARG A 22 2.60 -5.37 1.95
C ARG A 22 1.23 -5.87 1.48
N THR A 23 0.55 -6.67 2.30
CA THR A 23 -0.79 -7.20 2.00
C THR A 23 -1.83 -6.09 1.96
N GLU A 24 -1.82 -5.19 2.94
CA GLU A 24 -2.72 -4.03 3.00
C GLU A 24 -2.52 -3.11 1.79
N ARG A 25 -1.26 -2.79 1.48
CA ARG A 25 -0.86 -1.99 0.31
C ARG A 25 -1.36 -2.58 -0.99
N ALA A 26 -1.15 -3.88 -1.21
CA ALA A 26 -1.65 -4.59 -2.39
C ALA A 26 -3.18 -4.60 -2.46
N GLY A 27 -3.86 -4.70 -1.31
CA GLY A 27 -5.31 -4.65 -1.20
C GLY A 27 -5.88 -3.31 -1.65
N ILE A 28 -5.27 -2.19 -1.23
CA ILE A 28 -5.71 -0.84 -1.62
C ILE A 28 -5.53 -0.63 -3.14
N VAL A 29 -4.39 -1.04 -3.70
CA VAL A 29 -4.13 -0.96 -5.14
C VAL A 29 -5.12 -1.80 -5.95
N SER A 30 -5.41 -3.02 -5.50
CA SER A 30 -6.37 -3.91 -6.16
C SER A 30 -7.80 -3.34 -6.16
N ARG A 31 -8.22 -2.71 -5.05
CA ARG A 31 -9.52 -2.01 -4.98
C ARG A 31 -9.58 -0.85 -5.95
N TYR A 32 -8.52 -0.04 -6.03
CA TYR A 32 -8.44 1.06 -6.99
C TYR A 32 -8.55 0.55 -8.44
N ALA A 33 -7.78 -0.47 -8.80
CA ALA A 33 -7.80 -1.06 -10.14
C ALA A 33 -9.16 -1.66 -10.51
N SER A 34 -9.81 -2.34 -9.56
CA SER A 34 -11.14 -2.93 -9.76
C SER A 34 -12.21 -1.85 -9.94
N ALA A 35 -12.19 -0.81 -9.10
CA ALA A 35 -13.10 0.32 -9.21
C ALA A 35 -12.89 1.11 -10.52
N SER A 36 -11.62 1.29 -10.91
CA SER A 36 -11.25 1.92 -12.19
C SER A 36 -11.77 1.13 -13.39
N ALA A 37 -11.59 -0.19 -13.41
CA ALA A 37 -12.13 -1.04 -14.47
C ALA A 37 -13.67 -1.03 -14.55
N ALA A 38 -14.35 -0.82 -13.42
CA ALA A 38 -15.80 -0.74 -13.33
C ALA A 38 -16.36 0.69 -13.58
N ASN A 39 -15.51 1.70 -13.79
CA ASN A 39 -15.89 3.12 -13.78
C ASN A 39 -16.61 3.55 -12.48
N ASP A 40 -16.33 2.88 -11.36
CA ASP A 40 -16.87 3.22 -10.06
C ASP A 40 -16.03 4.35 -9.43
N TYR A 41 -16.50 5.59 -9.63
CA TYR A 41 -15.85 6.77 -9.07
C TYR A 41 -15.87 6.80 -7.54
N GLY A 42 -16.90 6.23 -6.90
CA GLY A 42 -16.99 6.13 -5.45
C GLY A 42 -15.91 5.19 -4.90
N GLY A 43 -15.83 3.98 -5.47
CA GLY A 43 -14.79 3.02 -5.11
C GLY A 43 -13.37 3.51 -5.38
N MET A 44 -13.16 4.27 -6.46
CA MET A 44 -11.87 4.93 -6.74
C MET A 44 -11.52 5.97 -5.66
N GLN A 45 -12.49 6.77 -5.22
CA GLN A 45 -12.29 7.78 -4.18
C GLN A 45 -12.00 7.13 -2.81
N ASP A 46 -12.70 6.06 -2.47
CA ASP A 46 -12.47 5.30 -1.24
C ASP A 46 -11.06 4.70 -1.19
N ALA A 47 -10.59 4.15 -2.31
CA ALA A 47 -9.23 3.61 -2.41
C ALA A 47 -8.15 4.71 -2.30
N ILE A 48 -8.40 5.90 -2.85
CA ILE A 48 -7.51 7.07 -2.69
C ILE A 48 -7.45 7.51 -1.22
N LEU A 49 -8.59 7.60 -0.54
CA LEU A 49 -8.62 7.95 0.89
C LEU A 49 -7.88 6.92 1.75
N ALA A 50 -8.05 5.63 1.45
CA ALA A 50 -7.31 4.56 2.10
C ALA A 50 -5.79 4.67 1.87
N ALA A 51 -5.37 5.03 0.66
CA ALA A 51 -3.96 5.25 0.35
C ALA A 51 -3.36 6.46 1.09
N ILE A 52 -4.11 7.56 1.22
CA ILE A 52 -3.68 8.72 2.01
C ILE A 52 -3.53 8.34 3.48
N ALA A 53 -4.48 7.59 4.04
CA ALA A 53 -4.39 7.11 5.42
C ALA A 53 -3.19 6.18 5.62
N PHE A 54 -2.94 5.27 4.67
CA PHE A 54 -1.78 4.38 4.67
C PHE A 54 -0.46 5.17 4.62
N ASP A 55 -0.33 6.15 3.74
CA ASP A 55 0.85 7.00 3.63
C ASP A 55 1.10 7.83 4.90
N GLY A 56 0.03 8.30 5.54
CA GLY A 56 0.10 9.00 6.83
C GLY A 56 0.60 8.11 7.97
N ALA A 57 0.23 6.83 7.97
CA ALA A 57 0.69 5.84 8.95
C ALA A 57 2.13 5.35 8.67
N HIS A 58 2.61 5.44 7.41
CA HIS A 58 3.89 4.91 6.97
C HIS A 58 4.78 5.97 6.28
N PRO A 59 5.15 7.07 6.96
CA PRO A 59 5.87 8.20 6.33
C PRO A 59 7.29 7.87 5.85
N ALA A 60 7.86 6.75 6.32
CA ALA A 60 9.18 6.28 5.91
C ALA A 60 9.16 5.40 4.64
N GLU A 61 7.96 4.99 4.19
CA GLU A 61 7.79 4.14 3.01
C GLU A 61 7.49 4.97 1.75
N PRO A 62 7.77 4.42 0.55
CA PRO A 62 7.33 5.04 -0.70
C PRO A 62 5.81 5.21 -0.73
N ARG A 63 5.36 6.41 -1.10
CA ARG A 63 3.95 6.79 -1.09
C ARG A 63 3.12 5.88 -2.00
N LEU A 64 2.12 5.24 -1.43
CA LEU A 64 1.11 4.47 -2.13
C LEU A 64 0.30 5.34 -3.10
N MET A 65 0.10 6.62 -2.75
CA MET A 65 -0.52 7.58 -3.65
C MET A 65 0.23 7.77 -4.97
N ASP A 66 1.56 7.64 -4.98
CA ASP A 66 2.34 7.75 -6.22
C ASP A 66 2.12 6.53 -7.13
N GLU A 67 1.90 5.35 -6.56
CA GLU A 67 1.54 4.15 -7.32
C GLU A 67 0.15 4.24 -7.94
N ILE A 68 -0.84 4.70 -7.16
CA ILE A 68 -2.21 4.90 -7.66
C ILE A 68 -2.21 5.91 -8.82
N ARG A 69 -1.43 6.99 -8.73
CA ARG A 69 -1.26 7.95 -9.84
C ARG A 69 -0.61 7.31 -11.07
N GLY A 70 0.36 6.42 -10.88
CA GLY A 70 0.95 5.64 -11.96
C GLY A 70 -0.11 4.83 -12.70
N LEU A 71 -0.99 4.16 -11.96
CA LEU A 71 -2.10 3.38 -12.55
C LEU A 71 -3.09 4.27 -13.30
N GLN A 72 -3.45 5.43 -12.76
CA GLN A 72 -4.30 6.41 -13.46
C GLN A 72 -3.75 6.74 -14.86
N ALA A 73 -2.46 7.04 -14.97
CA ALA A 73 -1.84 7.37 -16.26
C ALA A 73 -1.91 6.20 -17.27
N HIS A 74 -1.90 4.95 -16.80
CA HIS A 74 -2.02 3.76 -17.65
C HIS A 74 -3.46 3.53 -18.14
N TYR A 75 -4.46 3.67 -17.27
CA TYR A 75 -5.86 3.43 -17.65
C TYR A 75 -6.43 4.53 -18.54
N THR A 76 -6.05 5.80 -18.33
CA THR A 76 -6.52 6.91 -19.18
C THR A 76 -5.95 6.87 -20.60
N ARG A 77 -4.83 6.18 -20.83
CA ARG A 77 -4.23 6.04 -22.18
C ARG A 77 -4.81 4.87 -22.98
N ALA A 78 -5.56 3.98 -22.33
CA ALA A 78 -6.14 2.78 -22.94
C ALA A 78 -7.62 2.95 -23.32
N ALA A 79 -8.25 4.08 -22.98
CA ALA A 79 -9.60 4.46 -23.36
C ALA A 79 -9.58 5.47 -24.53
#